data_AF-A0A535EZ04-F1
#
_entry.id   AF-A0A535EZ04-F1
#
_cell.length_a   1.000
_cell.length_b   1.000
_cell.length_c   1.000
_cell.angle_alpha   90.00
_cell.angle_beta   90.00
_cell.angle_gamma   90.00
#
_symmetry.space_group_name_H-M   'P 1'
#
loop_
_entity.id
_entity.type
_entity.pdbx_description
1 polymer ?
#
loop_
_entity_poly.entity_id
_entity_poly.type
_entity_poly.pdbx_seq_one_letter_code
_entity_poly.pdbx_strand_id
1 'polypeptide(L)'
;MGHAMQPKLKGDTLFVPVDDGVYFRNNRGSLKIKGKVIYHWVESLAPYLNGGHTLAEITAGLDSEKQTMVTELVNILTAQGFVRDISQDLPHTLSPTEQETYAAELAFIDSYCNSAASRFERFRAHQVLLIGSGLTLSGLVHASLKGGLRQITVMTTPECETDTRRHHEYLDRFHQGDPRQTLTVIGAPRWENEAEVLATLQPFNTIISVSDRPMLARASLLNRLCVMQKKNLLQAVLVDDHAWIGPLVRPDVEACWECAWRRLQGNLSRIHQQFPVYAFANQTTAPLSRFLAGPTAAFVANLLSFEVFKYLTEAGPIETSGHVIEFDLETLRMLKHPFMPHPLCGTCPHPTPRTEVQFLETIQQLEQGAPVDQDLFSKRVAPCFETRLGLFRAIDEGDILQLPVSVSQVIVSNPVPQEYPHNLPALLGCGARFGTARKQGAKLACEVYAASAVDRRRLFSEQVPAPQDPHCQTLPAERFLSEAPLSEAKEWTWAVDLHSGQAYLVPAPLVFPLLRGLNPLNEARLGIGSGMSWAEAISRALLSVCHYLTVTQLASAQKPYPQVDLAAIPLESEEIRQLRILSILDTRQNSCLC
;
A
#
# COMPACT_ATOMS: atom_id res chain seq x y z
N MET A 1 21.84 27.00 -31.72
CA MET A 1 21.94 26.53 -30.32
C MET A 1 22.60 25.15 -30.17
N GLY A 2 22.93 24.41 -31.25
CA GLY A 2 23.50 23.04 -31.14
C GLY A 2 25.02 22.92 -30.93
N HIS A 3 25.80 24.00 -31.00
CA HIS A 3 27.27 23.90 -30.95
C HIS A 3 27.86 23.62 -29.56
N ALA A 4 27.12 23.89 -28.48
CA ALA A 4 27.58 23.67 -27.10
C ALA A 4 27.16 22.30 -26.52
N MET A 5 26.34 21.53 -27.25
CA MET A 5 25.87 20.22 -26.82
C MET A 5 27.04 19.25 -26.70
N GLN A 6 27.09 18.48 -25.61
CA GLN A 6 28.03 17.38 -25.38
C GLN A 6 27.28 16.05 -25.42
N PRO A 7 27.13 15.42 -26.60
CA PRO A 7 26.26 14.27 -26.75
C PRO A 7 26.89 12.99 -26.17
N LYS A 8 26.09 12.23 -25.42
CA LYS A 8 26.42 10.90 -24.91
C LYS A 8 25.32 9.90 -25.21
N LEU A 9 25.67 8.75 -25.80
CA LEU A 9 24.77 7.61 -25.93
C LEU A 9 24.40 7.07 -24.55
N LYS A 10 23.11 6.78 -24.34
CA LYS A 10 22.68 6.14 -23.10
C LYS A 10 23.20 4.71 -23.04
N GLY A 11 23.61 4.26 -21.85
CA GLY A 11 24.16 2.91 -21.66
C GLY A 11 23.20 1.77 -21.96
N ASP A 12 21.89 2.03 -21.96
CA ASP A 12 20.85 1.06 -22.33
C ASP A 12 20.46 1.11 -23.82
N THR A 13 21.14 1.93 -24.64
CA THR A 13 20.86 2.06 -26.07
C THR A 13 21.63 1.03 -26.87
N LEU A 14 20.90 0.17 -27.57
CA LEU A 14 21.40 -0.75 -28.57
C LEU A 14 20.96 -0.28 -29.96
N PHE A 15 21.81 -0.49 -30.95
CA PHE A 15 21.49 -0.23 -32.35
C PHE A 15 21.94 -1.39 -33.24
N VAL A 16 21.11 -1.77 -34.21
CA VAL A 16 21.38 -2.89 -35.12
C VAL A 16 21.00 -2.52 -36.56
N PRO A 17 21.69 -3.08 -37.57
CA PRO A 17 21.34 -2.85 -38.96
C PRO A 17 20.05 -3.59 -39.33
N VAL A 18 19.22 -2.98 -40.18
CA VAL A 18 18.00 -3.58 -40.77
C VAL A 18 17.96 -3.26 -42.26
N ASP A 19 17.18 -4.01 -43.05
CA ASP A 19 17.18 -3.95 -44.53
C ASP A 19 17.07 -2.53 -45.14
N ASP A 20 16.40 -1.63 -44.42
CA ASP A 20 16.14 -0.24 -44.85
C ASP A 20 16.76 0.80 -43.90
N GLY A 21 17.75 0.46 -43.07
CA GLY A 21 18.45 1.44 -42.22
C GLY A 21 18.95 0.89 -40.88
N VAL A 22 18.67 1.61 -39.79
CA VAL A 22 19.11 1.26 -38.43
C VAL A 22 17.93 1.22 -37.47
N TYR A 23 17.94 0.24 -36.56
CA TYR A 23 16.97 0.09 -35.49
C TYR A 23 17.63 0.31 -34.14
N PHE A 24 17.10 1.26 -33.36
CA PHE A 24 17.50 1.55 -31.99
C PHE A 24 16.50 0.96 -31.00
N ARG A 25 17.01 0.46 -29.88
CA ARG A 25 16.21 -0.03 -28.75
C ARG A 25 16.85 0.41 -27.43
N ASN A 26 16.04 0.92 -26.52
CA ASN A 26 16.40 1.15 -25.13
C ASN A 26 15.24 0.74 -24.20
N ASN A 27 15.37 0.98 -22.89
CA ASN A 27 14.33 0.60 -21.93
C ASN A 27 13.03 1.40 -22.08
N ARG A 28 13.05 2.56 -22.78
CA ARG A 28 11.89 3.43 -22.96
C ARG A 28 11.14 3.21 -24.27
N GLY A 29 11.83 2.75 -25.32
CA GLY A 29 11.23 2.71 -26.64
C GLY A 29 12.13 2.14 -27.72
N SER A 30 11.66 2.27 -28.95
CA SER A 30 12.36 1.83 -30.15
C SER A 30 12.23 2.88 -31.25
N LEU A 31 13.27 3.05 -32.04
CA LEU A 31 13.29 3.98 -33.17
C LEU A 31 13.88 3.30 -34.39
N LYS A 32 13.20 3.42 -35.53
CA LYS A 32 13.74 2.98 -36.83
C LYS A 32 14.04 4.20 -37.68
N ILE A 33 15.30 4.34 -38.11
CA ILE A 33 15.72 5.39 -39.03
C ILE A 33 15.98 4.76 -40.39
N LYS A 34 15.34 5.29 -41.44
CA LYS A 34 15.49 4.78 -42.80
C LYS A 34 16.71 5.36 -43.49
N GLY A 35 17.49 4.52 -44.15
CA GLY A 35 18.65 4.93 -44.96
C GLY A 35 19.79 3.93 -44.87
N LYS A 36 20.16 3.33 -46.01
CA LYS A 36 21.17 2.25 -46.10
C LYS A 36 22.55 2.62 -45.56
N VAL A 37 22.90 3.90 -45.56
CA VAL A 37 24.23 4.38 -45.12
C VAL A 37 24.23 4.73 -43.62
N ILE A 38 23.06 4.96 -43.00
CA ILE A 38 22.94 5.53 -41.65
C ILE A 38 23.55 4.61 -40.59
N TYR A 39 23.49 3.29 -40.77
CA TYR A 39 24.11 2.35 -39.83
C TYR A 39 25.62 2.62 -39.67
N HIS A 40 26.35 2.77 -40.78
CA HIS A 40 27.79 3.06 -40.74
C HIS A 40 28.09 4.45 -40.16
N TRP A 41 27.20 5.41 -40.35
CA TRP A 41 27.31 6.71 -39.69
C TRP A 41 27.20 6.59 -38.18
N VAL A 42 26.18 5.87 -37.68
CA VAL A 42 25.98 5.64 -36.24
C VAL A 42 27.15 4.85 -35.66
N GLU A 43 27.61 3.81 -36.34
CA GLU A 43 28.77 3.00 -35.96
C GLU A 43 30.05 3.85 -35.85
N SER A 44 30.24 4.80 -36.78
CA SER A 44 31.39 5.72 -36.76
C SER A 44 31.26 6.82 -35.70
N LEU A 45 30.04 7.30 -35.42
CA LEU A 45 29.78 8.35 -34.45
C LEU A 45 29.78 7.82 -33.00
N ALA A 46 29.34 6.59 -32.77
CA ALA A 46 29.13 6.03 -31.44
C ALA A 46 30.33 6.17 -30.48
N PRO A 47 31.60 5.95 -30.90
CA PRO A 47 32.77 6.16 -30.03
C PRO A 47 32.94 7.60 -29.52
N TYR A 48 32.45 8.58 -30.29
CA TYR A 48 32.53 10.02 -29.97
C TYR A 48 31.32 10.52 -29.19
N LEU A 49 30.20 9.78 -29.21
CA LEU A 49 29.02 10.05 -28.39
C LEU A 49 29.23 9.54 -26.95
N ASN A 50 30.32 9.96 -26.32
CA ASN A 50 30.70 9.60 -24.95
C ASN A 50 30.58 10.78 -23.97
N GLY A 51 30.22 11.98 -24.46
CA GLY A 51 30.08 13.21 -23.70
C GLY A 51 31.36 14.00 -23.44
N GLY A 52 32.53 13.50 -23.89
CA GLY A 52 33.81 14.19 -23.78
C GLY A 52 34.09 15.20 -24.89
N HIS A 53 33.24 15.25 -25.92
CA HIS A 53 33.37 16.15 -27.07
C HIS A 53 32.08 16.94 -27.28
N THR A 54 32.20 18.19 -27.73
CA THR A 54 31.06 18.97 -28.19
C THR A 54 30.61 18.54 -29.58
N LEU A 55 29.35 18.78 -29.93
CA LEU A 55 28.85 18.50 -31.28
C LEU A 55 29.63 19.27 -32.36
N ALA A 56 30.13 20.47 -32.02
CA ALA A 56 31.02 21.24 -32.89
C ALA A 56 32.38 20.56 -33.11
N GLU A 57 32.96 19.94 -32.08
CA GLU A 57 34.21 19.18 -32.19
C GLU A 57 34.03 17.89 -32.98
N ILE A 58 32.91 17.16 -32.77
CA ILE A 58 32.60 15.92 -33.50
C ILE A 58 32.42 16.19 -35.00
N THR A 59 31.88 17.36 -35.35
CA THR A 59 31.60 17.76 -36.75
C THR A 59 32.74 18.56 -37.39
N ALA A 60 33.83 18.83 -36.65
CA ALA A 60 34.97 19.59 -37.15
C ALA A 60 35.68 18.83 -38.28
N GLY A 61 35.93 19.50 -39.40
CA GLY A 61 36.61 18.93 -40.57
C GLY A 61 35.70 18.18 -41.57
N LEU A 62 34.41 18.05 -41.30
CA LEU A 62 33.42 17.57 -42.27
C LEU A 62 32.96 18.70 -43.21
N ASP A 63 32.52 18.34 -44.43
CA ASP A 63 31.84 19.28 -45.32
C ASP A 63 30.46 19.71 -44.77
N SER A 64 29.91 20.82 -45.25
CA SER A 64 28.68 21.42 -44.71
C SER A 64 27.46 20.50 -44.77
N GLU A 65 27.40 19.62 -45.77
CA GLU A 65 26.29 18.67 -45.93
C GLU A 65 26.36 17.57 -44.87
N LYS A 66 27.55 17.00 -44.66
CA LYS A 66 27.81 16.01 -43.60
C LYS A 66 27.64 16.59 -42.20
N GLN A 67 28.09 17.82 -41.95
CA GLN A 67 27.87 18.48 -40.65
C GLN A 67 26.39 18.61 -40.32
N THR A 68 25.57 18.98 -41.31
CA THR A 68 24.12 19.11 -41.17
C THR A 68 23.49 17.75 -40.84
N MET A 69 23.88 16.71 -41.58
CA MET A 69 23.36 15.34 -41.39
C MET A 69 23.70 14.77 -40.00
N VAL A 70 24.94 14.92 -39.52
CA VAL A 70 25.33 14.47 -38.16
C VAL A 70 24.55 15.22 -37.09
N THR A 71 24.43 16.53 -37.23
CA THR A 71 23.70 17.38 -36.29
C THR A 71 22.23 16.97 -36.22
N GLU A 72 21.60 16.73 -37.36
CA GLU A 72 20.21 16.29 -37.44
C GLU A 72 20.01 14.90 -36.83
N LEU A 73 20.92 13.95 -37.11
CA LEU A 73 20.88 12.62 -36.52
C LEU A 73 21.01 12.67 -34.99
N VAL A 74 21.99 13.40 -34.46
CA VAL A 74 22.17 13.56 -33.00
C VAL A 74 20.95 14.23 -32.36
N ASN A 75 20.36 15.22 -33.02
CA ASN A 75 19.14 15.88 -32.54
C ASN A 75 17.94 14.92 -32.53
N ILE A 76 17.76 14.09 -33.57
CA ILE A 76 16.71 13.07 -33.62
C ILE A 76 16.91 12.07 -32.47
N LEU A 77 18.13 11.56 -32.29
CA LEU A 77 18.45 10.62 -31.23
C LEU A 77 18.26 11.24 -29.84
N THR A 78 18.55 12.54 -29.69
CA THR A 78 18.33 13.27 -28.44
C THR A 78 16.83 13.46 -28.15
N ALA A 79 16.06 13.90 -29.16
CA ALA A 79 14.62 14.10 -29.04
C ALA A 79 13.87 12.78 -28.75
N GLN A 80 14.35 11.66 -29.30
CA GLN A 80 13.81 10.33 -29.07
C GLN A 80 14.41 9.64 -27.83
N GLY A 81 15.34 10.30 -27.13
CA GLY A 81 15.86 9.86 -25.83
C GLY A 81 16.90 8.75 -25.86
N PHE A 82 17.62 8.56 -26.98
CA PHE A 82 18.75 7.64 -27.14
C PHE A 82 20.12 8.29 -26.86
N VAL A 83 20.23 9.58 -27.13
CA VAL A 83 21.39 10.42 -26.79
C VAL A 83 20.98 11.44 -25.74
N ARG A 84 21.89 11.82 -24.85
CA ARG A 84 21.72 12.88 -23.87
C ARG A 84 22.78 13.96 -24.05
N ASP A 85 22.45 15.19 -23.68
CA ASP A 85 23.38 16.31 -23.63
C ASP A 85 23.92 16.46 -22.21
N ILE A 86 25.20 16.15 -21.98
CA ILE A 86 25.83 16.26 -20.66
C ILE A 86 26.10 17.72 -20.28
N SER A 87 26.12 18.66 -21.22
CA SER A 87 26.35 20.08 -20.90
C SER A 87 25.28 20.67 -19.97
N GLN A 88 24.14 19.99 -19.85
CA GLN A 88 23.02 20.34 -18.96
C GLN A 88 23.09 19.64 -17.59
N ASP A 89 24.08 18.78 -17.34
CA ASP A 89 24.21 18.08 -16.08
C ASP A 89 24.61 19.04 -14.95
N LEU A 90 24.01 18.84 -13.78
CA LEU A 90 24.36 19.59 -12.58
C LEU A 90 25.82 19.34 -12.21
N PRO A 91 26.54 20.37 -11.73
CA PRO A 91 27.93 20.21 -11.33
C PRO A 91 28.08 19.24 -10.14
N HIS A 92 29.25 18.63 -10.02
CA HIS A 92 29.63 17.75 -8.92
C HIS A 92 31.14 17.85 -8.63
N THR A 93 31.56 17.36 -7.47
CA THR A 93 32.97 17.35 -7.04
C THR A 93 33.58 15.96 -6.86
N LEU A 94 32.89 14.91 -7.33
CA LEU A 94 33.40 13.53 -7.31
C LEU A 94 34.75 13.43 -8.03
N SER A 95 35.75 12.87 -7.34
CA SER A 95 37.06 12.60 -7.93
C SER A 95 36.98 11.49 -9.00
N PRO A 96 37.94 11.42 -9.94
CA PRO A 96 37.97 10.35 -10.93
C PRO A 96 37.98 8.94 -10.30
N THR A 97 38.72 8.76 -9.21
CA THR A 97 38.75 7.49 -8.46
C THR A 97 37.38 7.14 -7.90
N GLU A 98 36.63 8.10 -7.36
CA GLU A 98 35.27 7.82 -6.88
C GLU A 98 34.29 7.49 -8.01
N GLN A 99 34.44 8.14 -9.17
CA GLN A 99 33.63 7.82 -10.34
C GLN A 99 33.91 6.40 -10.85
N GLU A 100 35.16 5.95 -10.79
CA GLU A 100 35.56 4.59 -11.13
C GLU A 100 35.05 3.57 -10.09
N THR A 101 35.26 3.83 -8.80
CA THR A 101 34.81 2.98 -7.69
C THR A 101 33.29 2.76 -7.73
N TYR A 102 32.51 3.80 -8.03
CA TYR A 102 31.03 3.76 -8.04
C TYR A 102 30.43 3.83 -9.45
N ALA A 103 31.17 3.35 -10.45
CA ALA A 103 30.75 3.41 -11.85
C ALA A 103 29.40 2.69 -12.09
N ALA A 104 29.13 1.61 -11.35
CA ALA A 104 27.89 0.85 -11.45
C ALA A 104 26.68 1.64 -10.90
N GLU A 105 26.83 2.27 -9.73
CA GLU A 105 25.81 3.12 -9.12
C GLU A 105 25.51 4.35 -9.99
N LEU A 106 26.55 4.98 -10.55
CA LEU A 106 26.42 6.09 -11.47
C LEU A 106 25.70 5.68 -12.76
N ALA A 107 26.06 4.54 -13.35
CA ALA A 107 25.40 4.00 -14.53
C ALA A 107 23.92 3.68 -14.25
N PHE A 108 23.60 3.16 -13.06
CA PHE A 108 22.22 2.93 -12.67
C PHE A 108 21.43 4.24 -12.63
N ILE A 109 21.93 5.27 -11.94
CA ILE A 109 21.24 6.58 -11.86
C ILE A 109 21.05 7.16 -13.27
N ASP A 110 22.09 7.08 -14.10
CA ASP A 110 22.09 7.59 -15.48
C ASP A 110 21.04 6.93 -16.38
N SER A 111 20.69 5.67 -16.10
CA SER A 111 19.64 4.96 -16.85
C SER A 111 18.23 5.52 -16.59
N TYR A 112 18.02 6.19 -15.45
CA TYR A 112 16.72 6.73 -15.05
C TYR A 112 16.63 8.25 -15.15
N CYS A 113 17.66 8.99 -14.71
CA CYS A 113 17.65 10.44 -14.63
C CYS A 113 19.01 11.08 -14.94
N ASN A 114 18.99 12.36 -15.32
CA ASN A 114 20.19 13.12 -15.67
C ASN A 114 21.02 13.47 -14.42
N SER A 115 22.25 13.93 -14.62
CA SER A 115 23.13 14.43 -13.55
C SER A 115 23.48 13.37 -12.51
N ALA A 116 23.74 12.15 -12.96
CA ALA A 116 24.00 10.99 -12.12
C ALA A 116 25.06 11.24 -11.03
N ALA A 117 26.18 11.86 -11.40
CA ALA A 117 27.27 12.17 -10.47
C ALA A 117 26.87 13.17 -9.39
N SER A 118 26.16 14.25 -9.74
CA SER A 118 25.65 15.23 -8.75
C SER A 118 24.63 14.60 -7.80
N ARG A 119 23.73 13.76 -8.33
CA ARG A 119 22.73 13.03 -7.52
C ARG A 119 23.39 12.02 -6.57
N PHE A 120 24.35 11.25 -7.06
CA PHE A 120 25.13 10.33 -6.25
C PHE A 120 25.92 11.07 -5.16
N GLU A 121 26.51 12.23 -5.48
CA GLU A 121 27.21 13.08 -4.52
C GLU A 121 26.29 13.58 -3.39
N ARG A 122 25.06 14.00 -3.71
CA ARG A 122 24.05 14.35 -2.69
C ARG A 122 23.65 13.15 -1.85
N PHE A 123 23.43 11.99 -2.47
CA PHE A 123 23.08 10.74 -1.78
C PHE A 123 24.18 10.34 -0.80
N ARG A 124 25.44 10.33 -1.22
CA ARG A 124 26.52 9.86 -0.36
C ARG A 124 26.88 10.80 0.77
N ALA A 125 26.59 12.10 0.61
CA ALA A 125 26.72 13.09 1.67
C ALA A 125 25.56 13.03 2.69
N HIS A 126 24.53 12.23 2.43
CA HIS A 126 23.37 12.12 3.32
C HIS A 126 23.74 11.33 4.58
N GLN A 127 23.33 11.84 5.75
CA GLN A 127 23.52 11.14 7.02
C GLN A 127 22.38 10.14 7.23
N VAL A 128 22.75 8.87 7.39
CA VAL A 128 21.83 7.75 7.57
C VAL A 128 22.09 7.06 8.91
N LEU A 129 21.01 6.87 9.68
CA LEU A 129 21.04 6.08 10.92
C LEU A 129 20.52 4.67 10.64
N LEU A 130 21.35 3.67 10.95
CA LEU A 130 21.03 2.25 10.86
C LEU A 130 20.74 1.71 12.27
N ILE A 131 19.56 1.12 12.47
CA ILE A 131 19.09 0.67 13.79
C ILE A 131 18.75 -0.82 13.78
N GLY A 132 19.32 -1.59 14.70
CA GLY A 132 18.80 -2.92 15.01
C GLY A 132 19.88 -3.92 15.42
N SER A 133 19.75 -5.18 15.01
CA SER A 133 20.62 -6.26 15.50
C SER A 133 20.62 -7.48 14.58
N GLY A 134 21.67 -8.30 14.66
CA GLY A 134 21.78 -9.59 13.99
C GLY A 134 22.55 -9.55 12.67
N LEU A 135 22.42 -10.63 11.90
CA LEU A 135 23.02 -10.80 10.58
C LEU A 135 22.50 -9.73 9.60
N THR A 136 21.22 -9.38 9.67
CA THR A 136 20.62 -8.42 8.73
C THR A 136 21.13 -7.01 8.98
N LEU A 137 21.37 -6.60 10.23
CA LEU A 137 22.03 -5.31 10.51
C LEU A 137 23.47 -5.29 9.95
N SER A 138 24.24 -6.35 10.16
CA SER A 138 25.59 -6.46 9.59
C SER A 138 25.59 -6.43 8.06
N GLY A 139 24.60 -7.06 7.42
CA GLY A 139 24.36 -6.95 5.99
C GLY A 139 24.03 -5.53 5.55
N LEU A 140 23.27 -4.78 6.37
CA LEU A 140 22.85 -3.41 6.07
C LEU A 140 24.01 -2.42 6.17
N VAL A 141 24.90 -2.60 7.15
CA VAL A 141 26.18 -1.87 7.22
C VAL A 141 27.00 -2.12 5.96
N HIS A 142 27.18 -3.38 5.57
CA HIS A 142 27.91 -3.73 4.35
C HIS A 142 27.26 -3.11 3.10
N ALA A 143 25.95 -3.24 2.93
CA ALA A 143 25.22 -2.70 1.77
C ALA A 143 25.34 -1.18 1.69
N SER A 144 25.26 -0.49 2.84
CA SER A 144 25.35 0.97 2.94
C SER A 144 26.75 1.48 2.58
N LEU A 145 27.81 0.83 3.05
CA LEU A 145 29.19 1.15 2.69
C LEU A 145 29.46 0.84 1.22
N LYS A 146 29.04 -0.35 0.74
CA LYS A 146 29.18 -0.74 -0.66
C LYS A 146 28.48 0.24 -1.61
N GLY A 147 27.28 0.68 -1.25
CA GLY A 147 26.51 1.66 -2.02
C GLY A 147 27.11 3.07 -2.02
N GLY A 148 28.16 3.30 -1.23
CA GLY A 148 28.97 4.52 -1.30
C GLY A 148 28.56 5.64 -0.35
N LEU A 149 27.71 5.38 0.65
CA LEU A 149 27.43 6.33 1.73
C LEU A 149 28.74 6.72 2.41
N ARG A 150 28.96 8.03 2.55
CA ARG A 150 30.19 8.55 3.16
C ARG A 150 30.15 8.42 4.67
N GLN A 151 29.01 8.65 5.31
CA GLN A 151 28.91 8.59 6.76
C GLN A 151 27.68 7.77 7.15
N ILE A 152 27.92 6.66 7.83
CA ILE A 152 26.85 5.86 8.43
C ILE A 152 26.98 5.88 9.95
N THR A 153 25.84 6.03 10.63
CA THR A 153 25.76 5.85 12.08
C THR A 153 25.01 4.56 12.36
N VAL A 154 25.56 3.73 13.24
CA VAL A 154 24.99 2.43 13.61
C VAL A 154 24.60 2.45 15.07
N MET A 155 23.35 2.08 15.34
CA MET A 155 22.80 1.88 16.67
C MET A 155 22.41 0.41 16.84
N THR A 156 23.31 -0.35 17.46
CA THR A 156 23.09 -1.77 17.73
C THR A 156 22.18 -1.95 18.94
N THR A 157 21.20 -2.83 18.82
CA THR A 157 20.24 -3.17 19.88
C THR A 157 20.47 -4.61 20.38
N PRO A 158 20.05 -4.95 21.62
CA PRO A 158 20.55 -6.14 22.30
C PRO A 158 19.80 -7.44 22.00
N GLU A 159 18.72 -7.41 21.21
CA GLU A 159 17.84 -8.58 21.03
C GLU A 159 18.47 -9.71 20.19
N CYS A 160 19.51 -9.43 19.41
CA CYS A 160 20.28 -10.45 18.69
C CYS A 160 21.78 -10.18 18.81
N GLU A 161 22.57 -11.26 18.88
CA GLU A 161 24.01 -11.17 18.78
C GLU A 161 24.40 -10.52 17.45
N THR A 162 25.26 -9.50 17.52
CA THR A 162 25.70 -8.72 16.37
C THR A 162 27.22 -8.61 16.40
N ASP A 163 27.89 -9.18 15.40
CA ASP A 163 29.35 -9.07 15.27
C ASP A 163 29.74 -7.66 14.79
N THR A 164 29.99 -6.77 15.75
CA THR A 164 30.42 -5.39 15.49
C THR A 164 31.87 -5.29 14.99
N ARG A 165 32.69 -6.32 15.21
CA ARG A 165 34.05 -6.38 14.62
C ARG A 165 33.94 -6.50 13.11
N ARG A 166 33.00 -7.29 12.61
CA ARG A 166 32.71 -7.42 11.18
C ARG A 166 32.28 -6.10 10.53
N HIS A 167 31.67 -5.18 11.27
CA HIS A 167 31.34 -3.84 10.76
C HIS A 167 32.59 -3.03 10.44
N HIS A 168 33.61 -3.12 11.30
CA HIS A 168 34.91 -2.45 11.08
C HIS A 168 35.69 -3.12 9.94
N GLU A 169 35.65 -4.45 9.83
CA GLU A 169 36.27 -5.18 8.70
C GLU A 169 35.66 -4.75 7.35
N TYR A 170 34.35 -4.48 7.30
CA TYR A 170 33.72 -3.92 6.10
C TYR A 170 34.22 -2.51 5.80
N LEU A 171 34.32 -1.65 6.82
CA LEU A 171 34.85 -0.29 6.65
C LEU A 171 36.28 -0.33 6.10
N ASP A 172 37.18 -1.12 6.72
CA ASP A 172 38.57 -1.25 6.30
C ASP A 172 38.69 -1.71 4.84
N ARG A 173 37.82 -2.63 4.43
CA ARG A 173 37.77 -3.12 3.05
C ARG A 173 37.36 -2.02 2.07
N PHE A 174 36.29 -1.28 2.35
CA PHE A 174 35.80 -0.25 1.42
C PHE A 174 36.65 1.03 1.47
N HIS A 175 37.31 1.32 2.60
CA HIS A 175 38.29 2.39 2.75
C HIS A 175 39.45 2.33 1.76
N GLN A 176 39.82 1.13 1.28
CA GLN A 176 40.85 0.98 0.26
C GLN A 176 40.46 1.66 -1.07
N GLY A 177 39.17 1.67 -1.41
CA GLY A 177 38.63 2.33 -2.61
C GLY A 177 38.05 3.72 -2.35
N ASP A 178 37.68 4.02 -1.11
CA ASP A 178 37.15 5.31 -0.68
C ASP A 178 37.49 5.63 0.80
N PRO A 179 38.64 6.29 1.05
CA PRO A 179 39.09 6.63 2.39
C PRO A 179 38.18 7.61 3.14
N ARG A 180 37.20 8.23 2.46
CA ARG A 180 36.32 9.23 3.08
C ARG A 180 35.14 8.62 3.81
N GLN A 181 34.91 7.32 3.68
CA GLN A 181 33.82 6.67 4.39
C GLN A 181 34.08 6.69 5.90
N THR A 182 33.06 6.70 6.73
CA THR A 182 33.20 6.59 8.18
C THR A 182 32.03 5.83 8.76
N LEU A 183 32.31 5.03 9.79
CA LEU A 183 31.32 4.34 10.58
C LEU A 183 31.38 4.84 12.02
N THR A 184 30.28 5.38 12.51
CA THR A 184 30.12 5.80 13.91
C THR A 184 29.15 4.86 14.62
N VAL A 185 29.53 4.37 15.79
CA VAL A 185 28.62 3.58 16.64
C VAL A 185 28.09 4.46 17.77
N ILE A 186 26.78 4.45 17.98
CA ILE A 186 26.11 5.13 19.10
C ILE A 186 25.40 4.12 19.98
N GLY A 187 25.29 4.43 21.28
CA GLY A 187 24.52 3.62 22.22
C GLY A 187 23.02 3.70 21.96
N ALA A 188 22.31 2.59 22.15
CA ALA A 188 20.86 2.58 22.09
C ALA A 188 20.25 3.39 23.26
N PRO A 189 19.25 4.24 23.00
CA PRO A 189 18.53 4.94 24.06
C PRO A 189 17.68 3.95 24.86
N ARG A 190 17.18 4.39 26.01
CA ARG A 190 16.07 3.72 26.69
C ARG A 190 14.80 3.85 25.85
N TRP A 191 14.37 2.75 25.24
CA TRP A 191 13.24 2.72 24.30
C TRP A 191 11.90 3.11 24.95
N GLU A 192 11.78 2.95 26.27
CA GLU A 192 10.64 3.39 27.07
C GLU A 192 10.61 4.92 27.25
N ASN A 193 11.75 5.59 27.10
CA ASN A 193 11.88 7.03 27.20
C ASN A 193 11.83 7.67 25.80
N GLU A 194 10.63 8.00 25.36
CA GLU A 194 10.39 8.58 24.04
C GLU A 194 11.21 9.85 23.76
N ALA A 195 11.41 10.72 24.76
CA ALA A 195 12.18 11.94 24.58
C ALA A 195 13.66 11.66 24.25
N GLU A 196 14.22 10.60 24.84
CA GLU A 196 15.60 10.14 24.60
C GLU A 196 15.74 9.50 23.22
N VAL A 197 14.75 8.69 22.81
CA VAL A 197 14.68 8.15 21.45
C VAL A 197 14.59 9.30 20.45
N LEU A 198 13.69 10.25 20.67
CA LEU A 198 13.53 11.41 19.81
C LEU A 198 14.83 12.21 19.67
N ALA A 199 15.51 12.52 20.79
CA ALA A 199 16.80 13.22 20.78
C ALA A 199 17.87 12.47 19.96
N THR A 200 17.87 11.13 20.04
CA THR A 200 18.78 10.28 19.26
C THR A 200 18.47 10.34 17.75
N LEU A 201 17.20 10.44 17.36
CA LEU A 201 16.78 10.53 15.96
C LEU A 201 16.95 11.93 15.36
N GLN A 202 17.02 13.00 16.18
CA GLN A 202 17.06 14.38 15.71
C GLN A 202 18.11 14.67 14.63
N PRO A 203 19.37 14.22 14.75
CA PRO A 203 20.43 14.56 13.78
C PRO A 203 20.21 13.97 12.37
N PHE A 204 19.35 12.96 12.24
CA PHE A 204 19.25 12.15 11.03
C PHE A 204 17.95 12.42 10.27
N ASN A 205 18.04 12.61 8.95
CA ASN A 205 16.86 12.77 8.10
C ASN A 205 16.38 11.44 7.48
N THR A 206 17.23 10.41 7.50
CA THR A 206 16.91 9.09 6.98
C THR A 206 17.30 8.02 8.00
N ILE A 207 16.32 7.20 8.37
CA ILE A 207 16.46 6.11 9.33
C ILE A 207 16.14 4.80 8.62
N ILE A 208 16.99 3.80 8.79
CA ILE A 208 16.75 2.43 8.34
C ILE A 208 16.76 1.51 9.55
N SER A 209 15.69 0.75 9.80
CA SER A 209 15.63 -0.19 10.93
C SER A 209 15.37 -1.62 10.49
N VAL A 210 16.15 -2.55 11.03
CA VAL A 210 15.95 -3.99 10.85
C VAL A 210 16.59 -4.79 11.98
N SER A 211 15.86 -5.77 12.49
CA SER A 211 16.40 -6.77 13.40
C SER A 211 15.95 -8.15 13.01
N ASP A 212 16.81 -9.13 13.27
CA ASP A 212 16.53 -10.55 13.00
C ASP A 212 15.39 -11.12 13.88
N ARG A 213 14.94 -10.37 14.89
CA ARG A 213 13.76 -10.68 15.72
C ARG A 213 12.63 -9.67 15.54
N PRO A 214 11.37 -10.08 15.78
CA PRO A 214 10.21 -9.22 15.64
C PRO A 214 10.12 -8.14 16.74
N MET A 215 10.59 -6.93 16.43
CA MET A 215 10.58 -5.77 17.33
C MET A 215 9.45 -4.78 16.99
N LEU A 216 8.19 -5.23 17.05
CA LEU A 216 7.05 -4.49 16.52
C LEU A 216 6.70 -3.23 17.33
N ALA A 217 6.89 -3.26 18.65
CA ALA A 217 6.67 -2.06 19.47
C ALA A 217 7.69 -0.96 19.11
N ARG A 218 8.96 -1.35 18.88
CA ARG A 218 9.99 -0.42 18.40
C ARG A 218 9.69 0.08 17.00
N ALA A 219 9.29 -0.80 16.08
CA ALA A 219 8.95 -0.39 14.71
C ALA A 219 7.78 0.62 14.69
N SER A 220 6.77 0.42 15.54
CA SER A 220 5.65 1.34 15.73
C SER A 220 6.10 2.68 16.33
N LEU A 221 6.98 2.66 17.34
CA LEU A 221 7.54 3.88 17.94
C LEU A 221 8.35 4.70 16.92
N LEU A 222 9.25 4.05 16.18
CA LEU A 222 10.04 4.68 15.13
C LEU A 222 9.16 5.28 14.05
N ASN A 223 8.12 4.54 13.60
CA ASN A 223 7.15 5.05 12.65
C ASN A 223 6.49 6.34 13.13
N ARG A 224 5.96 6.33 14.36
CA ARG A 224 5.28 7.50 14.93
C ARG A 224 6.20 8.71 15.03
N LEU A 225 7.39 8.53 15.60
CA LEU A 225 8.36 9.60 15.76
C LEU A 225 8.84 10.16 14.41
N CYS A 226 9.10 9.30 13.42
CA CYS A 226 9.55 9.76 12.11
C CYS A 226 8.45 10.50 11.34
N VAL A 227 7.20 10.05 11.41
CA VAL A 227 6.06 10.79 10.83
C VAL A 227 5.91 12.16 11.49
N MET A 228 5.90 12.22 12.82
CA MET A 228 5.80 13.48 13.57
C MET A 228 6.94 14.45 13.24
N GLN A 229 8.16 13.94 13.08
CA GLN A 229 9.36 14.75 12.81
C GLN A 229 9.62 14.96 11.31
N LYS A 230 8.73 14.49 10.42
CA LYS A 230 8.89 14.58 8.96
C LYS A 230 10.23 14.00 8.48
N LYS A 231 10.64 12.86 9.03
CA LYS A 231 11.86 12.13 8.67
C LYS A 231 11.54 10.97 7.73
N ASN A 232 12.49 10.60 6.88
CA ASN A 232 12.37 9.40 6.06
C ASN A 232 12.66 8.16 6.91
N LEU A 233 11.81 7.16 6.80
CA LEU A 233 11.97 5.90 7.53
C LEU A 233 11.67 4.72 6.61
N LEU A 234 12.61 3.80 6.54
CA LEU A 234 12.39 2.49 5.93
C LEU A 234 12.71 1.40 6.95
N GLN A 235 11.82 0.43 7.10
CA GLN A 235 11.99 -0.64 8.06
C GLN A 235 11.77 -2.00 7.42
N ALA A 236 12.47 -3.01 7.90
CA ALA A 236 12.09 -4.41 7.70
C ALA A 236 11.78 -5.05 9.05
N VAL A 237 10.67 -5.77 9.12
CA VAL A 237 10.33 -6.60 10.28
C VAL A 237 10.31 -8.05 9.85
N LEU A 238 11.09 -8.86 10.55
CA LEU A 238 11.13 -10.31 10.37
C LEU A 238 10.16 -10.95 11.36
N VAL A 239 9.14 -11.63 10.83
CA VAL A 239 8.13 -12.36 11.58
C VAL A 239 7.94 -13.72 10.92
N ASP A 240 7.93 -14.79 11.72
CA ASP A 240 7.94 -16.16 11.22
C ASP A 240 9.10 -16.36 10.22
N ASP A 241 8.81 -16.87 9.01
CA ASP A 241 9.77 -17.03 7.92
C ASP A 241 9.66 -15.93 6.85
N HIS A 242 9.13 -14.76 7.22
CA HIS A 242 8.91 -13.64 6.30
C HIS A 242 9.63 -12.36 6.75
N ALA A 243 10.30 -11.70 5.81
CA ALA A 243 10.74 -10.32 5.96
C ALA A 243 9.72 -9.38 5.30
N TRP A 244 9.17 -8.46 6.08
CA TRP A 244 8.24 -7.42 5.62
C TRP A 244 8.96 -6.10 5.49
N ILE A 245 9.20 -5.64 4.26
CA ILE A 245 10.00 -4.45 3.96
C ILE A 245 9.10 -3.30 3.51
N GLY A 246 9.25 -2.16 4.16
CA GLY A 246 8.51 -0.94 3.84
C GLY A 246 7.18 -0.83 4.59
N PRO A 247 6.35 0.18 4.22
CA PRO A 247 6.57 1.15 3.16
C PRO A 247 7.75 2.10 3.46
N LEU A 248 8.26 2.78 2.43
CA LEU A 248 9.11 3.96 2.66
C LEU A 248 8.22 5.10 3.18
N VAL A 249 8.33 5.37 4.47
CA VAL A 249 7.61 6.46 5.13
C VAL A 249 8.34 7.77 4.86
N ARG A 250 7.56 8.78 4.45
CA ARG A 250 8.01 10.12 4.09
C ARG A 250 7.02 11.17 4.59
N PRO A 251 7.38 12.47 4.60
CA PRO A 251 6.46 13.53 5.02
C PRO A 251 5.19 13.67 4.18
N ASP A 252 5.20 13.18 2.94
CA ASP A 252 4.16 13.36 1.92
C ASP A 252 3.24 12.15 1.73
N VAL A 253 3.50 11.01 2.37
CA VAL A 253 2.70 9.79 2.14
C VAL A 253 1.45 9.75 3.01
N GLU A 254 0.33 9.36 2.40
CA GLU A 254 -0.97 9.28 3.09
C GLU A 254 -1.10 8.08 4.04
N ALA A 255 -0.28 7.03 3.84
CA ALA A 255 -0.30 5.80 4.63
C ALA A 255 1.10 5.45 5.16
N CYS A 256 1.22 5.31 6.48
CA CYS A 256 2.49 5.00 7.14
C CYS A 256 2.68 3.48 7.36
N TRP A 257 3.77 3.08 8.02
CA TRP A 257 4.06 1.69 8.33
C TRP A 257 2.98 1.03 9.21
N GLU A 258 2.49 1.73 10.23
CA GLU A 258 1.43 1.20 11.10
C GLU A 258 0.13 0.90 10.31
N CYS A 259 -0.21 1.70 9.29
CA CYS A 259 -1.34 1.39 8.40
C CYS A 259 -1.16 0.02 7.77
N ALA A 260 -0.02 -0.23 7.12
CA ALA A 260 0.26 -1.51 6.50
C ALA A 260 0.26 -2.66 7.50
N TRP A 261 0.84 -2.47 8.69
CA TRP A 261 0.89 -3.51 9.70
C TRP A 261 -0.49 -3.90 10.23
N ARG A 262 -1.38 -2.92 10.44
CA ARG A 262 -2.78 -3.20 10.83
C ARG A 262 -3.55 -3.93 9.73
N ARG A 263 -3.30 -3.58 8.46
CA ARG A 263 -3.85 -4.31 7.30
C ARG A 263 -3.42 -5.78 7.29
N LEU A 264 -2.15 -6.04 7.61
CA LEU A 264 -1.62 -7.39 7.74
C LEU A 264 -2.28 -8.16 8.88
N GLN A 265 -2.35 -7.55 10.07
CA GLN A 265 -3.02 -8.13 11.24
C GLN A 265 -4.48 -8.49 10.95
N GLY A 266 -5.19 -7.62 10.20
CA GLY A 266 -6.58 -7.84 9.83
C GLY A 266 -6.81 -8.93 8.79
N ASN A 267 -5.77 -9.42 8.14
CA ASN A 267 -5.84 -10.48 7.13
C ASN A 267 -5.20 -11.80 7.59
N LEU A 268 -4.85 -11.93 8.88
CA LEU A 268 -4.35 -13.18 9.44
C LEU A 268 -5.41 -14.28 9.32
N SER A 269 -5.03 -15.41 8.72
CA SER A 269 -5.98 -16.50 8.43
C SER A 269 -6.34 -17.30 9.67
N ARG A 270 -5.44 -17.38 10.66
CA ARG A 270 -5.66 -18.04 11.96
C ARG A 270 -5.42 -17.04 13.08
N ILE A 271 -6.29 -16.04 13.16
CA ILE A 271 -6.10 -14.86 14.03
C ILE A 271 -5.74 -15.23 15.47
N HIS A 272 -6.41 -16.21 16.09
CA HIS A 272 -6.13 -16.60 17.48
C HIS A 272 -4.72 -17.17 17.68
N GLN A 273 -4.15 -17.83 16.67
CA GLN A 273 -2.82 -18.44 16.75
C GLN A 273 -1.73 -17.43 16.36
N GLN A 274 -2.00 -16.62 15.33
CA GLN A 274 -1.01 -15.75 14.72
C GLN A 274 -0.95 -14.37 15.39
N PHE A 275 -2.08 -13.80 15.80
CA PHE A 275 -2.14 -12.41 16.27
C PHE A 275 -1.13 -12.07 17.38
N PRO A 276 -0.88 -12.91 18.41
CA PRO A 276 0.14 -12.62 19.42
C PRO A 276 1.54 -12.35 18.84
N VAL A 277 1.89 -13.01 17.73
CA VAL A 277 3.17 -12.88 17.02
C VAL A 277 3.21 -11.62 16.12
N TYR A 278 2.04 -11.09 15.75
CA TYR A 278 1.94 -9.89 14.90
C TYR A 278 1.50 -8.65 15.67
N ALA A 279 1.18 -8.76 16.96
CA ALA A 279 0.80 -7.65 17.82
C ALA A 279 1.94 -6.61 17.92
N PHE A 280 1.61 -5.37 18.28
CA PHE A 280 2.59 -4.29 18.49
C PHE A 280 3.39 -4.49 19.78
N ALA A 281 4.06 -5.63 19.90
CA ALA A 281 4.88 -6.05 21.03
C ALA A 281 6.24 -6.53 20.53
N ASN A 282 7.29 -6.27 21.32
CA ASN A 282 8.62 -6.82 21.03
C ASN A 282 8.69 -8.28 21.44
N GLN A 283 9.27 -9.13 20.59
CA GLN A 283 9.48 -10.54 20.87
C GLN A 283 10.97 -10.86 20.95
N THR A 284 11.58 -10.43 22.05
CA THR A 284 13.04 -10.52 22.23
C THR A 284 13.53 -11.97 22.34
N THR A 285 12.64 -12.90 22.71
CA THR A 285 12.95 -14.32 22.89
C THR A 285 12.41 -15.22 21.78
N ALA A 286 11.72 -14.68 20.76
CA ALA A 286 11.23 -15.48 19.62
C ALA A 286 12.39 -16.22 18.92
N PRO A 287 12.21 -17.49 18.52
CA PRO A 287 13.25 -18.18 17.77
C PRO A 287 13.54 -17.42 16.47
N LEU A 288 14.82 -17.37 16.09
CA LEU A 288 15.20 -16.86 14.77
C LEU A 288 14.67 -17.81 13.70
N SER A 289 14.27 -17.28 12.54
CA SER A 289 13.97 -18.11 11.38
C SER A 289 15.20 -18.93 11.01
N ARG A 290 15.01 -20.25 10.84
CA ARG A 290 16.07 -21.15 10.33
C ARG A 290 16.51 -20.83 8.91
N PHE A 291 15.70 -20.06 8.17
CA PHE A 291 15.99 -19.64 6.80
C PHE A 291 16.67 -18.27 6.75
N LEU A 292 16.85 -17.61 7.89
CA LEU A 292 17.64 -16.39 8.01
C LEU A 292 19.13 -16.74 8.17
N ALA A 293 19.82 -16.82 7.04
CA ALA A 293 21.25 -17.06 6.94
C ALA A 293 21.95 -15.86 6.31
N GLY A 294 23.29 -15.87 6.26
CA GLY A 294 24.08 -14.77 5.69
C GLY A 294 23.58 -14.25 4.33
N PRO A 295 23.30 -15.11 3.33
CA PRO A 295 22.79 -14.67 2.04
C PRO A 295 21.38 -14.03 2.08
N THR A 296 20.43 -14.62 2.81
CA THR A 296 19.05 -14.08 2.91
C THR A 296 19.01 -12.79 3.73
N ALA A 297 19.77 -12.72 4.82
CA ALA A 297 19.97 -11.50 5.60
C ALA A 297 20.61 -10.39 4.75
N ALA A 298 21.67 -10.71 3.98
CA ALA A 298 22.30 -9.76 3.08
C ALA A 298 21.33 -9.29 1.98
N PHE A 299 20.44 -10.15 1.48
CA PHE A 299 19.44 -9.78 0.49
C PHE A 299 18.44 -8.75 1.05
N VAL A 300 17.84 -9.02 2.22
CA VAL A 300 16.91 -8.08 2.89
C VAL A 300 17.60 -6.74 3.17
N ALA A 301 18.83 -6.78 3.65
CA ALA A 301 19.65 -5.59 3.89
C ALA A 301 19.93 -4.77 2.62
N ASN A 302 20.29 -5.43 1.51
CA ASN A 302 20.51 -4.75 0.24
C ASN A 302 19.21 -4.14 -0.29
N LEU A 303 18.07 -4.82 -0.16
CA LEU A 303 16.77 -4.26 -0.56
C LEU A 303 16.46 -2.97 0.21
N LEU A 304 16.66 -2.95 1.53
CA LEU A 304 16.49 -1.74 2.34
C LEU A 304 17.40 -0.60 1.88
N SER A 305 18.70 -0.88 1.77
CA SER A 305 19.69 0.14 1.37
C SER A 305 19.40 0.67 -0.04
N PHE A 306 19.03 -0.21 -0.96
CA PHE A 306 18.78 0.13 -2.35
C PHE A 306 17.48 0.91 -2.57
N GLU A 307 16.41 0.61 -1.82
CA GLU A 307 15.19 1.45 -1.84
C GLU A 307 15.48 2.89 -1.39
N VAL A 308 16.30 3.07 -0.35
CA VAL A 308 16.75 4.40 0.10
C VAL A 308 17.66 5.07 -0.92
N PHE A 309 18.60 4.32 -1.53
CA PHE A 309 19.44 4.81 -2.62
C PHE A 309 18.61 5.36 -3.77
N LYS A 310 17.63 4.59 -4.27
CA LYS A 310 16.74 5.01 -5.35
C LYS A 310 15.97 6.27 -4.99
N TYR A 311 15.48 6.36 -3.75
CA TYR A 311 14.74 7.53 -3.28
C TYR A 311 15.60 8.79 -3.24
N LEU A 312 16.77 8.73 -2.59
CA LEU A 312 17.64 9.89 -2.40
C LEU A 312 18.35 10.34 -3.69
N THR A 313 18.57 9.42 -4.63
CA THR A 313 19.10 9.74 -5.97
C THR A 313 18.00 10.14 -6.96
N GLU A 314 16.74 9.86 -6.62
CA GLU A 314 15.56 9.98 -7.49
C GLU A 314 15.69 9.09 -8.74
N ALA A 315 16.35 7.93 -8.62
CA ALA A 315 16.63 7.00 -9.70
C ALA A 315 15.71 5.78 -9.64
N GLY A 316 14.71 5.76 -10.54
CA GLY A 316 13.81 4.62 -10.74
C GLY A 316 12.62 4.57 -9.78
N PRO A 317 11.71 3.61 -9.99
CA PRO A 317 10.53 3.45 -9.14
C PRO A 317 10.93 2.99 -7.73
N ILE A 318 10.29 3.57 -6.73
CA ILE A 318 10.40 3.15 -5.33
C ILE A 318 9.37 2.06 -5.09
N GLU A 319 9.84 0.84 -4.88
CA GLU A 319 8.98 -0.35 -4.83
C GLU A 319 8.18 -0.44 -3.54
N THR A 320 8.64 0.28 -2.51
CA THR A 320 7.98 0.43 -1.22
C THR A 320 7.13 1.71 -1.11
N SER A 321 6.93 2.43 -2.22
CA SER A 321 6.03 3.59 -2.24
C SER A 321 4.58 3.13 -2.37
N GLY A 322 3.80 3.27 -1.29
CA GLY A 322 2.40 2.78 -1.23
C GLY A 322 2.26 1.25 -1.18
N HIS A 323 3.37 0.53 -0.97
CA HIS A 323 3.42 -0.93 -0.95
C HIS A 323 4.31 -1.43 0.19
N VAL A 324 4.06 -2.66 0.64
CA VAL A 324 5.00 -3.44 1.45
C VAL A 324 5.46 -4.63 0.63
N ILE A 325 6.76 -4.91 0.70
CA ILE A 325 7.35 -6.09 0.08
C ILE A 325 7.35 -7.22 1.10
N GLU A 326 6.77 -8.36 0.75
CA GLU A 326 6.94 -9.62 1.47
C GLU A 326 8.07 -10.40 0.80
N PHE A 327 9.09 -10.76 1.57
CA PHE A 327 10.12 -11.69 1.16
C PHE A 327 10.04 -12.95 2.03
N ASP A 328 9.64 -14.06 1.41
CA ASP A 328 9.60 -15.38 2.02
C ASP A 328 11.03 -15.94 2.09
N LEU A 329 11.53 -16.14 3.30
CA LEU A 329 12.91 -16.58 3.55
C LEU A 329 13.16 -18.02 3.14
N GLU A 330 12.12 -18.87 3.15
CA GLU A 330 12.22 -20.28 2.74
C GLU A 330 12.21 -20.42 1.22
N THR A 331 11.23 -19.79 0.56
CA THR A 331 11.02 -19.95 -0.88
C THR A 331 11.76 -18.92 -1.73
N LEU A 332 12.34 -17.90 -1.09
CA LEU A 332 12.98 -16.72 -1.73
C LEU A 332 12.02 -15.94 -2.63
N ARG A 333 10.71 -16.15 -2.47
CA ARG A 333 9.69 -15.45 -3.25
C ARG A 333 9.51 -14.04 -2.71
N MET A 334 9.51 -13.08 -3.63
CA MET A 334 9.21 -11.68 -3.35
C MET A 334 7.84 -11.32 -3.92
N LEU A 335 6.97 -10.78 -3.08
CA LEU A 335 5.66 -10.26 -3.47
C LEU A 335 5.53 -8.80 -3.01
N LYS A 336 4.80 -8.00 -3.78
CA LYS A 336 4.49 -6.60 -3.44
C LYS A 336 3.01 -6.49 -3.12
N HIS A 337 2.70 -5.91 -1.97
CA HIS A 337 1.34 -5.77 -1.49
C HIS A 337 0.98 -4.28 -1.42
N PRO A 338 0.13 -3.77 -2.33
CA PRO A 338 -0.46 -2.44 -2.16
C PRO A 338 -1.36 -2.44 -0.93
N PHE A 339 -1.49 -1.30 -0.29
CA PHE A 339 -2.37 -1.15 0.87
C PHE A 339 -2.96 0.24 0.93
N MET A 340 -4.10 0.35 1.62
CA MET A 340 -4.77 1.63 1.87
C MET A 340 -4.54 2.10 3.31
N PRO A 341 -4.60 3.42 3.57
CA PRO A 341 -4.58 3.96 4.94
C PRO A 341 -5.53 3.21 5.86
N HIS A 342 -5.07 2.87 7.06
CA HIS A 342 -5.90 2.17 8.03
C HIS A 342 -6.65 3.18 8.91
N PRO A 343 -7.98 3.08 9.05
CA PRO A 343 -8.77 4.07 9.80
C PRO A 343 -8.32 4.17 11.26
N LEU A 344 -7.90 3.05 11.87
CA LEU A 344 -7.45 2.97 13.26
C LEU A 344 -5.94 3.19 13.45
N CYS A 345 -5.24 3.72 12.45
CA CYS A 345 -3.83 4.04 12.62
C CYS A 345 -3.64 5.09 13.73
N GLY A 346 -2.74 4.81 14.68
CA GLY A 346 -2.35 5.68 15.78
C GLY A 346 -1.25 6.69 15.43
N THR A 347 -0.83 6.74 14.16
CA THR A 347 0.23 7.66 13.69
C THR A 347 -0.27 8.64 12.62
N CYS A 348 -0.96 8.14 11.59
CA CYS A 348 -1.57 8.95 10.55
C CYS A 348 -2.66 9.89 11.12
N PRO A 349 -3.05 10.96 10.40
CA PRO A 349 -3.90 12.02 10.92
C PRO A 349 -5.08 11.49 11.73
N HIS A 350 -5.19 12.00 12.96
CA HIS A 350 -6.22 11.62 13.91
C HIS A 350 -7.53 12.34 13.58
N PRO A 351 -8.56 11.63 13.08
CA PRO A 351 -9.84 12.27 12.92
C PRO A 351 -10.45 12.54 14.29
N THR A 352 -10.94 13.76 14.51
CA THR A 352 -11.78 14.12 15.65
C THR A 352 -13.25 13.82 15.34
N PRO A 353 -14.15 13.81 16.35
CA PRO A 353 -15.58 13.77 16.09
C PRO A 353 -15.98 14.96 15.22
N ARG A 354 -16.88 14.74 14.27
CA ARG A 354 -17.43 15.82 13.42
C ARG A 354 -18.33 16.72 14.26
N THR A 355 -18.34 18.01 13.95
CA THR A 355 -19.42 18.89 14.44
C THR A 355 -20.73 18.53 13.75
N GLU A 356 -21.86 18.98 14.31
CA GLU A 356 -23.18 18.82 13.68
C GLU A 356 -23.19 19.37 12.25
N VAL A 357 -22.65 20.58 12.06
CA VAL A 357 -22.54 21.25 10.75
C VAL A 357 -21.75 20.40 9.75
N GLN A 358 -20.57 19.91 10.14
CA GLN A 358 -19.74 19.06 9.27
C GLN A 358 -20.43 17.73 8.92
N PHE A 359 -21.20 17.18 9.87
CA PHE A 359 -21.99 15.97 9.64
C PHE A 359 -23.11 16.23 8.64
N LEU A 360 -23.92 17.27 8.85
CA LEU A 360 -25.02 17.64 7.95
C LEU A 360 -24.54 18.03 6.55
N GLU A 361 -23.42 18.76 6.44
CA GLU A 361 -22.78 19.05 5.15
C GLU A 361 -22.38 17.76 4.42
N THR A 362 -21.90 16.74 5.15
CA THR A 362 -21.58 15.44 4.56
C THR A 362 -22.85 14.74 4.03
N ILE A 363 -23.95 14.77 4.79
CA ILE A 363 -25.23 14.19 4.35
C ILE A 363 -25.74 14.91 3.09
N GLN A 364 -25.72 16.24 3.09
CA GLN A 364 -26.15 17.06 1.95
C GLN A 364 -25.32 16.75 0.69
N GLN A 365 -23.99 16.59 0.83
CA GLN A 365 -23.12 16.20 -0.28
C GLN A 365 -23.47 14.81 -0.83
N LEU A 366 -23.84 13.86 0.03
CA LEU A 366 -24.26 12.52 -0.38
C LEU A 366 -25.62 12.56 -1.10
N GLU A 367 -26.57 13.35 -0.61
CA GLU A 367 -27.90 13.55 -1.22
C GLU A 367 -27.81 14.18 -2.61
N GLN A 368 -26.94 15.17 -2.78
CA GLN A 368 -26.73 15.88 -4.05
C GLN A 368 -25.77 15.15 -4.99
N GLY A 369 -25.10 14.12 -4.51
CA GLY A 369 -24.12 13.35 -5.27
C GLY A 369 -24.75 12.61 -6.44
N ALA A 370 -24.11 12.70 -7.61
CA ALA A 370 -24.52 11.90 -8.77
C ALA A 370 -24.36 10.40 -8.47
N PRO A 371 -25.28 9.54 -8.96
CA PRO A 371 -25.13 8.09 -8.86
C PRO A 371 -23.79 7.62 -9.45
N VAL A 372 -23.12 6.74 -8.72
CA VAL A 372 -21.89 6.08 -9.15
C VAL A 372 -22.23 5.05 -10.22
N ASP A 373 -21.68 5.21 -11.42
CA ASP A 373 -21.84 4.20 -12.46
C ASP A 373 -21.06 2.90 -12.13
N GLN A 374 -21.43 1.81 -12.80
CA GLN A 374 -20.86 0.49 -12.52
C GLN A 374 -19.36 0.40 -12.83
N ASP A 375 -18.87 1.10 -13.84
CA ASP A 375 -17.46 1.07 -14.23
C ASP A 375 -16.62 1.83 -13.22
N LEU A 376 -17.11 2.99 -12.76
CA LEU A 376 -16.48 3.77 -11.70
C LEU A 376 -16.45 2.99 -10.38
N PHE A 377 -17.54 2.34 -10.00
CA PHE A 377 -17.57 1.48 -8.81
C PHE A 377 -16.53 0.36 -8.92
N SER A 378 -16.50 -0.35 -10.05
CA SER A 378 -15.56 -1.45 -10.29
C SER A 378 -14.10 -0.98 -10.21
N LYS A 379 -13.78 0.18 -10.80
CA LYS A 379 -12.45 0.80 -10.74
C LYS A 379 -12.04 1.19 -9.31
N ARG A 380 -12.98 1.68 -8.50
CA ARG A 380 -12.71 2.12 -7.11
C ARG A 380 -12.63 0.97 -6.12
N VAL A 381 -13.39 -0.10 -6.33
CA VAL A 381 -13.41 -1.25 -5.42
C VAL A 381 -12.30 -2.25 -5.72
N ALA A 382 -11.80 -2.32 -6.96
CA ALA A 382 -10.74 -3.26 -7.35
C ALA A 382 -9.46 -3.13 -6.48
N PRO A 383 -8.93 -1.94 -6.16
CA PRO A 383 -7.78 -1.80 -5.26
C PRO A 383 -8.04 -2.25 -3.81
N CYS A 384 -9.30 -2.43 -3.41
CA CYS A 384 -9.64 -2.96 -2.09
C CYS A 384 -9.38 -4.46 -1.97
N PHE A 385 -9.25 -5.18 -3.09
CA PHE A 385 -8.99 -6.62 -3.15
C PHE A 385 -7.50 -6.90 -3.21
N GLU A 386 -6.92 -7.32 -2.09
CA GLU A 386 -5.53 -7.73 -1.97
C GLU A 386 -5.41 -8.76 -0.83
N THR A 387 -4.76 -9.89 -1.09
CA THR A 387 -4.84 -11.08 -0.24
C THR A 387 -4.21 -10.93 1.16
N ARG A 388 -3.25 -10.03 1.33
CA ARG A 388 -2.48 -9.85 2.57
C ARG A 388 -2.76 -8.53 3.27
N LEU A 389 -2.99 -7.45 2.52
CA LEU A 389 -3.15 -6.09 3.04
C LEU A 389 -4.43 -5.38 2.54
N GLY A 390 -5.29 -6.07 1.80
CA GLY A 390 -6.54 -5.50 1.27
C GLY A 390 -7.60 -5.28 2.34
N LEU A 391 -8.66 -4.54 1.98
CA LEU A 391 -9.91 -4.58 2.76
C LEU A 391 -10.56 -5.96 2.62
N PHE A 392 -10.42 -6.52 1.42
CA PHE A 392 -10.97 -7.79 0.99
C PHE A 392 -9.82 -8.63 0.43
N ARG A 393 -9.83 -9.95 0.65
CA ARG A 393 -8.71 -10.80 0.18
C ARG A 393 -8.86 -11.23 -1.27
N ALA A 394 -10.07 -11.60 -1.65
CA ALA A 394 -10.41 -12.15 -2.94
C ALA A 394 -11.91 -12.00 -3.22
N ILE A 395 -12.25 -12.05 -4.50
CA ILE A 395 -13.61 -12.25 -5.00
C ILE A 395 -13.57 -13.33 -6.06
N ASP A 396 -14.13 -14.49 -5.75
CA ASP A 396 -14.13 -15.68 -6.61
C ASP A 396 -15.44 -16.45 -6.48
N GLU A 397 -15.62 -17.48 -7.29
CA GLU A 397 -16.81 -18.33 -7.28
C GLU A 397 -16.71 -19.48 -6.25
N GLY A 398 -15.53 -19.73 -5.69
CA GLY A 398 -15.21 -20.88 -4.85
C GLY A 398 -15.65 -22.22 -5.46
N ASP A 399 -15.90 -23.20 -4.59
CA ASP A 399 -16.50 -24.49 -4.96
C ASP A 399 -18.04 -24.45 -4.83
N ILE A 400 -18.67 -23.33 -5.21
CA ILE A 400 -20.12 -23.11 -5.08
C ILE A 400 -20.81 -23.41 -6.40
N LEU A 401 -21.93 -24.14 -6.34
CA LEU A 401 -22.79 -24.40 -7.51
C LEU A 401 -23.33 -23.07 -8.09
N GLN A 402 -23.16 -22.90 -9.40
CA GLN A 402 -23.54 -21.68 -10.13
C GLN A 402 -24.92 -21.81 -10.81
N LEU A 403 -25.79 -22.63 -10.23
CA LEU A 403 -27.15 -22.89 -10.70
C LEU A 403 -28.13 -22.87 -9.51
N PRO A 404 -29.32 -22.26 -9.66
CA PRO A 404 -29.82 -21.55 -10.85
C PRO A 404 -29.31 -20.10 -10.95
N VAL A 405 -28.71 -19.57 -9.88
CA VAL A 405 -28.13 -18.23 -9.79
C VAL A 405 -26.60 -18.30 -9.75
N SER A 406 -25.95 -17.24 -10.23
CA SER A 406 -24.51 -17.04 -10.03
C SER A 406 -24.24 -16.59 -8.59
N VAL A 407 -23.19 -17.12 -8.00
CA VAL A 407 -22.74 -16.82 -6.64
C VAL A 407 -21.26 -16.47 -6.66
N SER A 408 -20.91 -15.38 -5.99
CA SER A 408 -19.52 -14.98 -5.74
C SER A 408 -19.26 -14.89 -4.25
N GLN A 409 -18.15 -15.45 -3.80
CA GLN A 409 -17.65 -15.33 -2.44
C GLN A 409 -16.67 -14.16 -2.31
N VAL A 410 -16.78 -13.38 -1.23
CA VAL A 410 -15.85 -12.33 -0.85
C VAL A 410 -15.37 -12.55 0.57
N ILE A 411 -14.06 -12.54 0.79
CA ILE A 411 -13.46 -12.64 2.13
C ILE A 411 -13.10 -11.24 2.62
N VAL A 412 -13.65 -10.80 3.75
CA VAL A 412 -13.42 -9.46 4.31
C VAL A 412 -12.40 -9.52 5.44
N SER A 413 -11.49 -8.54 5.47
CA SER A 413 -10.51 -8.39 6.55
C SER A 413 -11.17 -7.93 7.84
N ASN A 414 -10.55 -8.27 8.97
CA ASN A 414 -10.95 -7.82 10.29
C ASN A 414 -10.19 -6.52 10.66
N PRO A 415 -10.82 -5.33 10.68
CA PRO A 415 -10.12 -4.08 10.98
C PRO A 415 -9.73 -3.92 12.46
N VAL A 416 -10.29 -4.74 13.36
CA VAL A 416 -10.09 -4.68 14.82
C VAL A 416 -9.66 -6.03 15.41
N PRO A 417 -8.58 -6.65 14.90
CA PRO A 417 -8.19 -8.01 15.27
C PRO A 417 -7.81 -8.15 16.75
N GLN A 418 -7.38 -7.05 17.39
CA GLN A 418 -7.03 -7.02 18.81
C GLN A 418 -8.27 -7.05 19.72
N GLU A 419 -9.30 -6.29 19.37
CA GLU A 419 -10.51 -6.15 20.18
C GLU A 419 -11.48 -7.31 19.94
N TYR A 420 -11.54 -7.80 18.71
CA TYR A 420 -12.45 -8.86 18.32
C TYR A 420 -11.75 -9.87 17.40
N PRO A 421 -11.00 -10.84 17.96
CA PRO A 421 -10.23 -11.80 17.19
C PRO A 421 -11.14 -12.88 16.61
N HIS A 422 -11.83 -12.60 15.51
CA HIS A 422 -12.67 -13.57 14.81
C HIS A 422 -12.07 -13.93 13.45
N ASN A 423 -12.43 -15.12 12.96
CA ASN A 423 -12.02 -15.56 11.63
C ASN A 423 -12.60 -14.64 10.55
N LEU A 424 -11.85 -14.51 9.45
CA LEU A 424 -12.23 -13.66 8.34
C LEU A 424 -13.57 -14.14 7.75
N PRO A 425 -14.60 -13.28 7.70
CA PRO A 425 -15.87 -13.65 7.12
C PRO A 425 -15.81 -13.91 5.62
N ALA A 426 -16.53 -14.95 5.20
CA ALA A 426 -16.88 -15.19 3.81
C ALA A 426 -18.32 -14.73 3.54
N LEU A 427 -18.48 -13.83 2.58
CA LEU A 427 -19.73 -13.22 2.17
C LEU A 427 -20.15 -13.73 0.81
N LEU A 428 -21.44 -14.01 0.63
CA LEU A 428 -21.97 -14.47 -0.65
C LEU A 428 -22.76 -13.35 -1.32
N GLY A 429 -22.30 -12.94 -2.49
CA GLY A 429 -23.05 -12.13 -3.43
C GLY A 429 -23.77 -13.04 -4.42
N CYS A 430 -25.08 -12.84 -4.59
CA CYS A 430 -25.90 -13.62 -5.50
C CYS A 430 -26.49 -12.73 -6.60
N GLY A 431 -26.66 -13.29 -7.80
CA GLY A 431 -27.34 -12.60 -8.88
C GLY A 431 -27.58 -13.54 -10.05
N ALA A 432 -28.48 -13.16 -10.95
CA ALA A 432 -28.79 -13.98 -12.12
C ALA A 432 -27.60 -14.12 -13.11
N ARG A 433 -26.57 -13.27 -12.98
CA ARG A 433 -25.31 -13.32 -13.75
C ARG A 433 -24.13 -13.02 -12.83
N PHE A 434 -22.94 -13.53 -13.19
CA PHE A 434 -21.68 -13.32 -12.44
C PHE A 434 -21.37 -11.85 -12.13
N GLY A 435 -21.54 -10.95 -13.09
CA GLY A 435 -21.29 -9.51 -12.86
C GLY A 435 -22.19 -8.92 -11.78
N THR A 436 -23.45 -9.35 -11.71
CA THR A 436 -24.39 -8.93 -10.66
C THR A 436 -24.02 -9.55 -9.32
N ALA A 437 -23.70 -10.84 -9.30
CA ALA A 437 -23.27 -11.54 -8.08
C ALA A 437 -22.03 -10.88 -7.45
N ARG A 438 -20.99 -10.66 -8.26
CA ARG A 438 -19.75 -9.99 -7.82
C ARG A 438 -20.00 -8.58 -7.32
N LYS A 439 -20.85 -7.81 -7.99
CA LYS A 439 -21.24 -6.46 -7.54
C LYS A 439 -21.94 -6.50 -6.18
N GLN A 440 -22.90 -7.41 -5.97
CA GLN A 440 -23.56 -7.55 -4.67
C GLN A 440 -22.58 -8.01 -3.59
N GLY A 441 -21.68 -8.95 -3.90
CA GLY A 441 -20.64 -9.41 -2.97
C GLY A 441 -19.71 -8.28 -2.53
N ALA A 442 -19.24 -7.45 -3.47
CA ALA A 442 -18.40 -6.30 -3.19
C ALA A 442 -19.12 -5.23 -2.35
N LYS A 443 -20.39 -4.95 -2.65
CA LYS A 443 -21.24 -4.03 -1.86
C LYS A 443 -21.40 -4.52 -0.42
N LEU A 444 -21.72 -5.80 -0.25
CA LEU A 444 -21.86 -6.43 1.07
C LEU A 444 -20.55 -6.42 1.86
N ALA A 445 -19.42 -6.59 1.17
CA ALA A 445 -18.10 -6.49 1.77
C ALA A 445 -17.81 -5.06 2.28
N CYS A 446 -18.17 -4.03 1.50
CA CYS A 446 -18.09 -2.64 1.95
C CYS A 446 -18.95 -2.37 3.20
N GLU A 447 -20.19 -2.88 3.23
CA GLU A 447 -21.10 -2.76 4.36
C GLU A 447 -20.50 -3.35 5.63
N VAL A 448 -20.08 -4.61 5.57
CA VAL A 448 -19.49 -5.33 6.71
C VAL A 448 -18.20 -4.67 7.18
N TYR A 449 -17.31 -4.31 6.25
CA TYR A 449 -16.05 -3.65 6.61
C TYR A 449 -16.30 -2.29 7.28
N ALA A 450 -17.20 -1.46 6.73
CA ALA A 450 -17.52 -0.15 7.28
C ALA A 450 -18.18 -0.24 8.66
N ALA A 451 -19.09 -1.21 8.85
CA ALA A 451 -19.71 -1.49 10.14
C ALA A 451 -18.71 -2.00 11.19
N SER A 452 -17.62 -2.63 10.72
CA SER A 452 -16.58 -3.19 11.59
C SER A 452 -15.47 -2.21 11.94
N ALA A 453 -15.21 -1.20 11.11
CA ALA A 453 -14.10 -0.27 11.25
C ALA A 453 -14.47 0.95 12.14
N VAL A 454 -14.69 0.70 13.43
CA VAL A 454 -15.14 1.72 14.39
C VAL A 454 -13.96 2.51 14.95
N ASP A 455 -13.79 3.76 14.52
CA ASP A 455 -12.78 4.66 15.11
C ASP A 455 -13.38 5.43 16.29
N ARG A 456 -13.09 4.98 17.52
CA ARG A 456 -13.58 5.62 18.75
C ARG A 456 -13.16 7.09 18.87
N ARG A 457 -12.09 7.52 18.20
CA ARG A 457 -11.66 8.94 18.18
C ARG A 457 -12.65 9.84 17.44
N ARG A 458 -13.56 9.27 16.66
CA ARG A 458 -14.67 9.97 15.97
C ARG A 458 -15.97 9.98 16.77
N LEU A 459 -15.98 9.38 17.96
CA LEU A 459 -17.15 9.31 18.84
C LEU A 459 -17.03 10.34 19.97
N PHE A 460 -18.17 10.83 20.44
CA PHE A 460 -18.22 11.60 21.68
C PHE A 460 -18.23 10.64 22.87
N SER A 461 -17.58 11.02 23.96
CA SER A 461 -17.48 10.23 25.20
C SER A 461 -17.33 11.18 26.41
N GLU A 462 -17.18 10.64 27.62
CA GLU A 462 -16.87 11.48 28.80
C GLU A 462 -15.59 12.32 28.62
N GLN A 463 -14.59 11.79 27.92
CA GLN A 463 -13.31 12.44 27.69
C GLN A 463 -13.37 13.47 26.55
N VAL A 464 -14.31 13.29 25.62
CA VAL A 464 -14.56 14.19 24.49
C VAL A 464 -16.07 14.46 24.49
N PRO A 465 -16.54 15.39 25.36
CA PRO A 465 -17.96 15.58 25.56
C PRO A 465 -18.64 16.04 24.28
N ALA A 466 -19.89 15.63 24.12
CA ALA A 466 -20.77 16.18 23.09
C ALA A 466 -20.84 17.72 23.21
N PRO A 467 -21.11 18.44 22.11
CA PRO A 467 -21.34 19.88 22.15
C PRO A 467 -22.43 20.21 23.19
N GLN A 468 -22.15 21.15 24.10
CA GLN A 468 -23.11 21.61 25.12
C GLN A 468 -24.16 22.58 24.55
N ASP A 469 -24.47 22.47 23.25
CA ASP A 469 -25.44 23.32 22.58
C ASP A 469 -26.86 22.94 23.05
N PRO A 470 -27.69 23.90 23.53
CA PRO A 470 -29.08 23.63 23.89
C PRO A 470 -29.92 23.03 22.75
N HIS A 471 -29.50 23.19 21.49
CA HIS A 471 -30.14 22.61 20.31
C HIS A 471 -29.68 21.19 19.99
N CYS A 472 -28.60 20.71 20.62
CA CYS A 472 -28.09 19.36 20.44
C CYS A 472 -29.01 18.34 21.14
N GLN A 473 -29.85 17.65 20.36
CA GLN A 473 -30.82 16.70 20.88
C GLN A 473 -30.26 15.28 20.88
N THR A 474 -30.42 14.57 21.99
CA THR A 474 -30.09 13.14 22.11
C THR A 474 -31.36 12.29 21.92
N LEU A 475 -31.24 11.17 21.21
CA LEU A 475 -32.29 10.16 21.14
C LEU A 475 -31.94 9.00 22.09
N PRO A 476 -32.86 8.61 22.98
CA PRO A 476 -32.59 7.57 23.95
C PRO A 476 -32.70 6.18 23.30
N ALA A 477 -32.01 5.20 23.89
CA ALA A 477 -31.80 3.89 23.27
C ALA A 477 -33.10 3.10 23.03
N GLU A 478 -34.15 3.34 23.82
CA GLU A 478 -35.41 2.60 23.75
C GLU A 478 -36.22 2.92 22.49
N ARG A 479 -35.86 3.99 21.76
CA ARG A 479 -36.47 4.33 20.47
C ARG A 479 -35.96 3.50 19.31
N PHE A 480 -34.90 2.71 19.50
CA PHE A 480 -34.28 1.93 18.43
C PHE A 480 -34.71 0.47 18.47
N LEU A 481 -35.01 -0.08 17.29
CA LEU A 481 -35.13 -1.52 17.11
C LEU A 481 -33.75 -2.15 17.34
N SER A 482 -33.66 -3.03 18.34
CA SER A 482 -32.42 -3.69 18.69
C SER A 482 -32.72 -5.08 19.24
N GLU A 483 -31.94 -6.08 18.81
CA GLU A 483 -32.03 -7.45 19.33
C GLU A 483 -31.54 -7.56 20.78
N ALA A 484 -30.68 -6.62 21.22
CA ALA A 484 -30.20 -6.51 22.59
C ALA A 484 -30.43 -5.09 23.14
N PRO A 485 -31.23 -4.90 24.20
CA PRO A 485 -31.44 -3.58 24.79
C PRO A 485 -30.14 -3.02 25.37
N LEU A 486 -29.93 -1.71 25.20
CA LEU A 486 -28.78 -0.99 25.75
C LEU A 486 -29.20 -0.26 27.02
N SER A 487 -28.61 -0.59 28.16
CA SER A 487 -28.98 0.01 29.46
C SER A 487 -28.36 1.40 29.69
N GLU A 488 -27.15 1.64 29.18
CA GLU A 488 -26.44 2.93 29.32
C GLU A 488 -25.44 3.12 28.16
N ALA A 489 -25.37 4.33 27.61
CA ALA A 489 -24.51 4.68 26.49
C ALA A 489 -23.32 5.55 26.92
N LYS A 490 -22.11 5.05 26.75
CA LYS A 490 -20.85 5.77 27.06
C LYS A 490 -20.25 6.52 25.87
N GLU A 491 -20.69 6.17 24.67
CA GLU A 491 -20.16 6.68 23.41
C GLU A 491 -21.34 7.08 22.51
N TRP A 492 -21.20 8.22 21.84
CA TRP A 492 -22.27 8.83 21.03
C TRP A 492 -21.77 9.21 19.64
N THR A 493 -22.66 9.18 18.66
CA THR A 493 -22.38 9.59 17.28
C THR A 493 -23.59 10.31 16.69
N TRP A 494 -23.39 11.01 15.56
CA TRP A 494 -24.46 11.72 14.87
C TRP A 494 -25.32 10.78 14.03
N ALA A 495 -26.61 11.06 14.00
CA ALA A 495 -27.59 10.50 13.07
C ALA A 495 -28.45 11.64 12.49
N VAL A 496 -29.10 11.39 11.36
CA VAL A 496 -30.04 12.32 10.74
C VAL A 496 -31.43 11.69 10.69
N ASP A 497 -32.45 12.44 11.08
CA ASP A 497 -33.84 12.09 10.80
C ASP A 497 -34.18 12.47 9.36
N LEU A 498 -34.47 11.44 8.55
CA LEU A 498 -34.76 11.58 7.13
C LEU A 498 -36.03 12.40 6.83
N HIS A 499 -36.95 12.56 7.78
CA HIS A 499 -38.17 13.36 7.57
C HIS A 499 -37.95 14.84 7.82
N SER A 500 -37.24 15.16 8.91
CA SER A 500 -37.07 16.54 9.37
C SER A 500 -35.74 17.17 8.92
N GLY A 501 -34.75 16.37 8.50
CA GLY A 501 -33.36 16.81 8.32
C GLY A 501 -32.62 17.08 9.64
N GLN A 502 -33.31 16.83 10.77
CA GLN A 502 -32.87 16.85 12.15
C GLN A 502 -31.55 16.10 12.40
N ALA A 503 -30.46 16.72 12.86
CA ALA A 503 -29.35 15.95 13.42
C ALA A 503 -29.62 15.61 14.89
N TYR A 504 -29.30 14.36 15.27
CA TYR A 504 -29.44 13.86 16.63
C TYR A 504 -28.19 13.12 17.06
N LEU A 505 -27.85 13.21 18.34
CA LEU A 505 -26.89 12.31 18.95
C LEU A 505 -27.58 11.00 19.35
N VAL A 506 -26.99 9.89 18.91
CA VAL A 506 -27.48 8.55 19.19
C VAL A 506 -26.38 7.72 19.85
N PRO A 507 -26.72 6.74 20.69
CA PRO A 507 -25.74 5.81 21.25
C PRO A 507 -24.94 5.10 20.15
N ALA A 508 -23.63 5.32 20.11
CA ALA A 508 -22.74 4.71 19.12
C ALA A 508 -22.81 3.17 19.10
N PRO A 509 -22.99 2.46 20.24
CA PRO A 509 -23.15 1.00 20.23
C PRO A 509 -24.39 0.48 19.47
N LEU A 510 -25.41 1.32 19.26
CA LEU A 510 -26.58 0.96 18.43
C LEU A 510 -26.25 1.04 16.93
N VAL A 511 -25.34 1.94 16.54
CA VAL A 511 -24.89 2.12 15.15
C VAL A 511 -23.78 1.14 14.80
N PHE A 512 -22.88 0.86 15.74
CA PHE A 512 -21.71 0.02 15.55
C PHE A 512 -21.78 -1.25 16.43
N PRO A 513 -22.21 -2.39 15.85
CA PRO A 513 -22.44 -3.63 16.61
C PRO A 513 -21.25 -4.13 17.42
N LEU A 514 -20.04 -3.94 16.90
CA LEU A 514 -18.81 -4.40 17.56
C LEU A 514 -18.57 -3.73 18.92
N LEU A 515 -19.09 -2.51 19.15
CA LEU A 515 -19.00 -1.87 20.46
C LEU A 515 -19.83 -2.61 21.53
N ARG A 516 -20.78 -3.46 21.12
CA ARG A 516 -21.54 -4.37 21.99
C ARG A 516 -20.98 -5.80 22.00
N GLY A 517 -19.87 -6.06 21.32
CA GLY A 517 -19.34 -7.40 21.10
C GLY A 517 -20.17 -8.27 20.14
N LEU A 518 -21.11 -7.65 19.41
CA LEU A 518 -21.97 -8.34 18.45
C LEU A 518 -21.25 -8.49 17.11
N ASN A 519 -21.44 -9.64 16.47
CA ASN A 519 -20.83 -9.94 15.19
C ASN A 519 -21.61 -9.27 14.03
N PRO A 520 -20.97 -8.39 13.22
CA PRO A 520 -21.63 -7.69 12.10
C PRO A 520 -22.08 -8.61 10.95
N LEU A 521 -21.80 -9.92 11.01
CA LEU A 521 -22.19 -10.89 10.00
C LEU A 521 -23.58 -11.51 10.20
N ASN A 522 -24.05 -11.58 11.44
CA ASN A 522 -25.25 -12.34 11.79
C ASN A 522 -26.39 -11.37 12.14
N GLU A 523 -26.47 -11.04 13.42
CA GLU A 523 -27.58 -10.34 14.10
C GLU A 523 -27.57 -8.83 13.85
N ALA A 524 -26.46 -8.27 13.36
CA ALA A 524 -26.20 -6.85 13.42
C ALA A 524 -26.12 -6.12 12.07
N ARG A 525 -26.69 -6.72 11.01
CA ARG A 525 -26.88 -6.05 9.71
C ARG A 525 -28.16 -5.23 9.60
N LEU A 526 -28.96 -5.22 10.66
CA LEU A 526 -30.22 -4.49 10.68
C LEU A 526 -29.98 -3.01 10.36
N GLY A 527 -30.58 -2.51 9.28
CA GLY A 527 -30.43 -1.11 8.89
C GLY A 527 -29.08 -0.73 8.26
N ILE A 528 -28.22 -1.71 7.93
CA ILE A 528 -26.99 -1.47 7.17
C ILE A 528 -27.29 -1.69 5.69
N GLY A 529 -26.84 -0.75 4.84
CA GLY A 529 -27.02 -0.85 3.40
C GLY A 529 -26.06 0.04 2.62
N SER A 530 -25.71 -0.40 1.42
CA SER A 530 -24.91 0.34 0.45
C SER A 530 -25.65 0.53 -0.87
N GLY A 531 -25.35 1.62 -1.58
CA GLY A 531 -25.99 1.99 -2.84
C GLY A 531 -25.01 2.64 -3.80
N MET A 532 -25.37 2.65 -5.08
CA MET A 532 -24.69 3.48 -6.08
C MET A 532 -25.11 4.94 -5.95
N SER A 533 -26.20 5.22 -5.25
CA SER A 533 -26.62 6.56 -4.81
C SER A 533 -27.03 6.54 -3.34
N TRP A 534 -27.12 7.73 -2.73
CA TRP A 534 -27.62 7.89 -1.37
C TRP A 534 -29.04 7.32 -1.18
N ALA A 535 -29.94 7.63 -2.12
CA ALA A 535 -31.31 7.11 -2.11
C ALA A 535 -31.36 5.58 -2.19
N GLU A 536 -30.51 4.94 -3.01
CA GLU A 536 -30.43 3.48 -3.07
C GLU A 536 -29.90 2.88 -1.76
N ALA A 537 -28.89 3.50 -1.14
CA ALA A 537 -28.31 3.03 0.12
C ALA A 537 -29.35 3.07 1.25
N ILE A 538 -30.06 4.19 1.40
CA ILE A 538 -31.16 4.34 2.37
C ILE A 538 -32.26 3.31 2.09
N SER A 539 -32.70 3.20 0.83
CA SER A 539 -33.78 2.27 0.46
C SER A 539 -33.44 0.83 0.83
N ARG A 540 -32.20 0.40 0.57
CA ARG A 540 -31.72 -0.94 0.94
C ARG A 540 -31.62 -1.14 2.44
N ALA A 541 -31.15 -0.14 3.18
CA ALA A 541 -31.10 -0.17 4.63
C ALA A 541 -32.51 -0.28 5.24
N LEU A 542 -33.48 0.50 4.77
CA LEU A 542 -34.87 0.41 5.23
C LEU A 542 -35.51 -0.94 4.86
N LEU A 543 -35.28 -1.43 3.65
CA LEU A 543 -35.77 -2.74 3.22
C LEU A 543 -35.17 -3.88 4.06
N SER A 544 -33.92 -3.76 4.53
CA SER A 544 -33.34 -4.78 5.41
C SER A 544 -34.05 -4.82 6.77
N VAL A 545 -34.47 -3.66 7.30
CA VAL A 545 -35.31 -3.59 8.51
C VAL A 545 -36.70 -4.18 8.26
N CYS A 546 -37.36 -3.82 7.16
CA CYS A 546 -38.67 -4.37 6.81
C CYS A 546 -38.61 -5.90 6.64
N HIS A 547 -37.56 -6.41 6.00
CA HIS A 547 -37.32 -7.84 5.83
C HIS A 547 -37.18 -8.54 7.19
N TYR A 548 -36.35 -8.00 8.09
CA TYR A 548 -36.20 -8.52 9.43
C TYR A 548 -37.53 -8.58 10.21
N LEU A 549 -38.30 -7.48 10.22
CA LEU A 549 -39.59 -7.43 10.89
C LEU A 549 -40.57 -8.46 10.31
N THR A 550 -40.58 -8.62 8.98
CA THR A 550 -41.44 -9.57 8.27
C THR A 550 -41.07 -11.01 8.61
N VAL A 551 -39.79 -11.36 8.59
CA VAL A 551 -39.30 -12.71 8.93
C VAL A 551 -39.56 -13.04 10.40
N THR A 552 -39.34 -12.09 11.30
CA THR A 552 -39.64 -12.26 12.74
C THR A 552 -41.14 -12.47 12.97
N GLN A 553 -41.99 -11.71 12.28
CA GLN A 553 -43.44 -11.90 12.34
C GLN A 553 -43.88 -13.25 11.75
N LEU A 554 -43.27 -13.67 10.64
CA LEU A 554 -43.49 -14.97 10.01
C LEU A 554 -43.13 -16.12 10.95
N ALA A 555 -41.96 -16.07 11.59
CA ALA A 555 -41.48 -17.10 12.50
C ALA A 555 -42.35 -17.23 13.76
N SER A 556 -42.99 -16.14 14.19
CA SER A 556 -43.91 -16.12 15.33
C SER A 556 -45.39 -16.30 14.96
N ALA A 557 -45.71 -16.44 13.66
CA ALA A 557 -47.08 -16.57 13.18
C ALA A 557 -47.67 -17.93 13.57
N GLN A 558 -48.79 -17.91 14.29
CA GLN A 558 -49.54 -19.13 14.67
C GLN A 558 -50.44 -19.65 13.55
N LYS A 559 -50.65 -18.87 12.48
CA LYS A 559 -51.45 -19.23 11.31
C LYS A 559 -50.56 -19.23 10.06
N PRO A 560 -50.89 -20.04 9.04
CA PRO A 560 -50.17 -20.03 7.77
C PRO A 560 -50.16 -18.62 7.19
N TYR A 561 -48.97 -18.12 6.84
CA TYR A 561 -48.83 -16.82 6.22
C TYR A 561 -49.33 -16.89 4.77
N PRO A 562 -49.94 -15.83 4.23
CA PRO A 562 -50.40 -15.81 2.84
C PRO A 562 -49.26 -16.12 1.87
N GLN A 563 -49.49 -17.07 0.96
CA GLN A 563 -48.54 -17.34 -0.12
C GLN A 563 -48.68 -16.32 -1.23
N VAL A 564 -47.55 -15.97 -1.84
CA VAL A 564 -47.50 -15.08 -2.99
C VAL A 564 -47.91 -15.87 -4.24
N ASP A 565 -48.98 -15.44 -4.91
CA ASP A 565 -49.37 -16.00 -6.20
C ASP A 565 -48.43 -15.48 -7.29
N LEU A 566 -47.41 -16.29 -7.61
CA LEU A 566 -46.42 -15.95 -8.65
C LEU A 566 -47.04 -15.85 -10.05
N ALA A 567 -48.22 -16.43 -10.30
CA ALA A 567 -48.92 -16.31 -11.58
C ALA A 567 -49.59 -14.94 -11.76
N ALA A 568 -49.87 -14.25 -10.66
CA ALA A 568 -50.47 -12.91 -10.65
C ALA A 568 -49.41 -11.79 -10.72
N ILE A 569 -48.11 -12.12 -10.67
CA ILE A 569 -47.02 -11.15 -10.69
C ILE A 569 -46.47 -11.02 -12.12
N PRO A 570 -46.32 -9.79 -12.65
CA PRO A 570 -45.61 -9.58 -13.89
C PRO A 570 -44.12 -9.87 -13.67
N LEU A 571 -43.65 -11.02 -14.15
CA LEU A 571 -42.26 -11.45 -14.06
C LEU A 571 -41.50 -11.04 -15.32
N GLU A 572 -40.25 -10.58 -15.16
CA GLU A 572 -39.38 -10.34 -16.32
C GLU A 572 -38.86 -11.67 -16.89
N SER A 573 -38.24 -11.57 -18.06
CA SER A 573 -37.71 -12.73 -18.79
C SER A 573 -36.67 -13.53 -17.99
N GLU A 574 -35.96 -12.87 -17.06
CA GLU A 574 -34.91 -13.49 -16.25
C GLU A 574 -35.50 -14.32 -15.11
N GLU A 575 -36.53 -13.83 -14.41
CA GLU A 575 -37.24 -14.53 -13.34
C GLU A 575 -38.01 -15.75 -13.88
N ILE A 576 -38.65 -15.61 -15.05
CA ILE A 576 -39.33 -16.74 -15.70
C ILE A 576 -38.34 -17.89 -15.98
N ARG A 577 -37.12 -17.56 -16.43
CA ARG A 577 -36.06 -18.57 -16.64
C ARG A 577 -35.63 -19.21 -15.33
N GLN A 578 -35.44 -18.42 -14.27
CA GLN A 578 -35.06 -18.91 -12.94
C GLN A 578 -36.11 -19.88 -12.38
N LEU A 579 -37.40 -19.51 -12.42
CA LEU A 579 -38.51 -20.38 -11.99
C LEU A 579 -38.56 -21.68 -12.78
N ARG A 580 -38.31 -21.62 -14.09
CA ARG A 580 -38.26 -22.82 -14.93
C ARG A 580 -37.09 -23.74 -14.53
N ILE A 581 -35.91 -23.18 -14.27
CA ILE A 581 -34.76 -23.98 -13.81
C ILE A 581 -35.08 -24.63 -12.45
N LEU A 582 -35.64 -23.88 -11.50
CA LEU A 582 -36.06 -24.41 -10.19
C LEU A 582 -37.05 -25.57 -10.35
N SER A 583 -38.07 -25.44 -11.21
CA SER A 583 -39.03 -26.53 -11.46
C SER A 583 -38.39 -27.81 -12.00
N ILE A 584 -37.31 -27.69 -12.80
CA ILE A 584 -36.53 -28.82 -13.33
C ILE A 584 -35.67 -29.45 -12.22
N LEU A 585 -35.13 -28.65 -11.31
CA LEU A 585 -34.33 -29.14 -10.19
C LEU A 585 -35.19 -29.88 -9.16
N ASP A 586 -36.37 -29.34 -8.83
CA ASP A 586 -37.32 -29.98 -7.90
C ASP A 586 -37.82 -31.33 -8.44
N THR A 587 -38.11 -31.41 -9.74
CA THR A 587 -38.48 -32.68 -10.39
C THR A 587 -37.34 -33.69 -10.38
N ARG A 588 -36.07 -33.25 -10.50
CA ARG A 588 -34.90 -34.13 -10.44
C ARG A 588 -34.60 -34.64 -9.04
N GLN A 589 -34.74 -33.82 -8.00
CA GLN A 589 -34.56 -34.26 -6.61
C GLN A 589 -35.58 -35.34 -6.21
N ASN A 590 -36.84 -35.20 -6.65
CA ASN A 590 -37.86 -36.22 -6.42
C ASN A 590 -37.60 -37.53 -7.19
N SER A 591 -36.92 -37.48 -8.33
CA SER A 591 -36.55 -38.70 -9.09
C SER A 591 -35.26 -39.39 -8.61
N CYS A 592 -34.40 -38.74 -7.82
CA CYS A 592 -33.22 -39.36 -7.21
C CYS A 592 -33.50 -39.99 -5.83
N LEU A 593 -34.72 -39.86 -5.31
CA LEU A 593 -35.22 -40.47 -4.07
C LEU A 593 -36.14 -41.68 -4.33
N CYS A 594 -36.20 -42.20 -5.56
CA CYS A 594 -36.92 -43.43 -5.93
C CYS A 594 -35.96 -44.57 -6.24
#